data_AF-A0A5E4HR13-F1
#
_entry.id   AF-A0A5E4HR13-F1
#
_cell.length_a   1.000
_cell.length_b   1.000
_cell.length_c   1.000
_cell.angle_alpha   90.00
_cell.angle_beta   90.00
_cell.angle_gamma   90.00
#
_symmetry.space_group_name_H-M   'P 1'
#
loop_
_entity.id
_entity.type
_entity.pdbx_description
1 polymer ?
#
loop_
_entity_poly.entity_id
_entity_poly.type
_entity_poly.pdbx_seq_one_letter_code
_entity_poly.pdbx_strand_id
1 'polypeptide(L)' 'MVTIIIIIEKIVVLLPDSDWHKLEEINKEIPVLTHQLEEITLFLRESFINKENLKLKITSKRLRFLDVPI' A
#
# COMPACT_ATOMS: atom_id res chain seq x y z
N MET A 1 -2.58 2.30 19.80
CA MET A 1 -1.49 1.73 18.97
C MET A 1 -1.99 0.50 18.20
N VAL A 2 -3.09 0.62 17.45
CA VAL A 2 -3.73 -0.52 16.71
C VAL A 2 -4.09 -0.13 15.26
N THR A 3 -4.02 1.14 14.88
CA THR A 3 -4.61 1.62 13.62
C THR A 3 -3.70 1.48 12.39
N ILE A 4 -2.38 1.70 12.54
CA ILE A 4 -1.44 1.73 11.40
C ILE A 4 -1.27 0.38 10.71
N ILE A 5 -1.20 -0.72 11.48
CA ILE A 5 -1.01 -2.07 10.93
C ILE A 5 -2.19 -2.45 10.04
N ILE A 6 -3.42 -2.20 10.51
CA ILE A 6 -4.66 -2.46 9.74
C ILE A 6 -4.68 -1.65 8.44
N ILE A 7 -4.21 -0.40 8.46
CA ILE A 7 -4.14 0.43 7.26
C ILE A 7 -3.11 -0.15 6.27
N ILE A 8 -1.94 -0.58 6.75
CA ILE A 8 -0.92 -1.22 5.90
C ILE A 8 -1.47 -2.49 5.27
N GLU A 9 -2.14 -3.36 6.04
CA GLU A 9 -2.78 -4.57 5.53
C GLU A 9 -3.82 -4.25 4.45
N LYS A 10 -4.63 -3.21 4.63
CA LYS A 10 -5.58 -2.77 3.61
C LYS A 10 -4.89 -2.26 2.34
N ILE A 11 -3.88 -1.40 2.45
CA ILE A 11 -3.11 -0.92 1.29
C ILE A 11 -2.55 -2.10 0.50
N VAL A 12 -2.05 -3.09 1.21
CA VAL A 12 -1.51 -4.31 0.65
C VAL A 12 -2.56 -5.13 -0.10
N VAL A 13 -3.74 -5.33 0.49
CA VAL A 13 -4.84 -6.06 -0.15
C VAL A 13 -5.32 -5.34 -1.41
N LEU A 14 -5.29 -4.01 -1.40
CA LEU A 14 -5.63 -3.16 -2.54
C LEU A 14 -4.51 -3.07 -3.60
N LEU A 15 -3.33 -3.62 -3.33
CA LEU A 15 -2.21 -3.75 -4.26
C LEU A 15 -1.88 -5.24 -4.49
N PRO A 16 -2.82 -6.02 -5.07
CA PRO A 16 -2.70 -7.48 -5.14
C PRO A 16 -1.60 -7.96 -6.09
N ASP A 17 -1.19 -7.11 -7.03
CA ASP A 17 -0.29 -7.43 -8.11
C ASP A 17 0.81 -6.36 -8.24
N SER A 18 1.70 -6.59 -9.21
CA SER A 18 2.74 -5.63 -9.57
C SER A 18 2.27 -4.60 -10.60
N ASP A 19 0.97 -4.36 -10.75
CA ASP A 19 0.50 -3.28 -11.60
C ASP A 19 0.41 -1.96 -10.81
N TRP A 20 0.17 -0.89 -11.55
CA TRP A 20 0.04 0.45 -10.99
C TRP A 20 -1.42 0.74 -10.68
N HIS A 21 -1.70 0.99 -9.40
CA HIS A 21 -3.02 1.30 -8.87
C HIS A 21 -3.13 2.78 -8.52
N LYS A 22 -4.29 3.39 -8.74
CA LYS A 22 -4.46 4.83 -8.45
C LYS A 22 -4.64 5.05 -6.96
N LEU A 23 -3.94 6.06 -6.44
CA LEU A 23 -4.04 6.45 -5.03
C LEU A 23 -5.48 6.86 -4.66
N GLU A 24 -6.23 7.46 -5.59
CA GLU A 24 -7.62 7.86 -5.36
C GLU A 24 -8.53 6.65 -5.08
N GLU A 25 -8.33 5.53 -5.77
CA GLU A 25 -9.11 4.29 -5.58
C GLU A 25 -8.79 3.70 -4.20
N ILE A 26 -7.51 3.69 -3.82
CA ILE A 26 -7.06 3.24 -2.50
C ILE A 26 -7.62 4.14 -1.39
N ASN A 27 -7.65 5.46 -1.60
CA ASN A 27 -8.13 6.42 -0.62
C ASN A 27 -9.66 6.34 -0.39
N LYS A 28 -10.43 5.79 -1.35
CA LYS A 28 -11.87 5.54 -1.19
C LYS A 28 -12.15 4.35 -0.26
N GLU A 29 -11.26 3.36 -0.25
CA GLU A 29 -11.43 2.10 0.49
C GLU A 29 -10.85 2.14 1.93
N ILE A 30 -10.02 3.15 2.22
CA ILE A 30 -9.37 3.31 3.53
C ILE A 30 -9.97 4.52 4.24
N PRO A 31 -10.63 4.35 5.40
CA PRO A 31 -11.25 5.43 6.15
C PRO A 31 -10.20 6.24 6.93
N VAL A 32 -9.28 6.91 6.22
CA VAL A 32 -8.23 7.76 6.78
C VAL A 32 -8.21 9.10 6.08
N LEU A 33 -7.61 10.10 6.74
CA LEU A 33 -7.38 11.39 6.10
C LEU A 33 -6.27 11.25 5.05
N THR A 34 -6.39 11.97 3.94
CA THR A 34 -5.43 11.90 2.83
C THR A 34 -3.99 12.09 3.27
N HIS A 35 -3.71 13.00 4.22
CA HIS A 35 -2.35 13.22 4.73
C HIS A 35 -1.78 12.01 5.47
N GLN A 36 -2.62 11.26 6.20
CA GLN A 36 -2.19 10.04 6.90
C GLN A 36 -1.86 8.93 5.91
N LEU A 37 -2.64 8.81 4.84
CA LEU A 37 -2.33 7.88 3.76
C LEU A 37 -1.02 8.25 3.07
N GLU A 38 -0.75 9.54 2.86
CA GLU A 38 0.52 9.99 2.31
C GLU A 38 1.71 9.62 3.19
N GLU A 39 1.65 9.87 4.50
CA GLU A 39 2.71 9.46 5.45
C GLU A 39 2.94 7.95 5.44
N ILE A 40 1.88 7.15 5.43
CA ILE A 40 1.97 5.69 5.38
C ILE A 40 2.56 5.22 4.05
N THR A 41 2.16 5.81 2.93
CA THR A 41 2.72 5.46 1.62
C THR A 41 4.19 5.86 1.49
N LEU A 42 4.59 6.97 2.10
CA LEU A 42 6.00 7.38 2.21
C LEU A 42 6.80 6.37 3.04
N PHE A 43 6.30 5.95 4.20
CA PHE A 43 6.91 4.92 5.03
C PHE A 43 7.04 3.59 4.28
N LEU A 44 5.99 3.17 3.59
CA LEU A 44 5.99 1.93 2.79
C LEU A 44 6.91 2.02 1.57
N ARG A 45 7.21 3.22 1.06
CA ARG A 45 8.09 3.41 -0.09
C ARG A 45 9.51 2.91 0.17
N GLU A 46 9.97 2.97 1.41
CA GLU A 46 11.32 2.55 1.77
C GLU A 46 11.56 1.05 1.58
N SER A 47 10.51 0.21 1.48
CA SER A 47 10.70 -1.24 1.47
C SER A 47 9.65 -2.04 0.68
N PHE A 48 8.44 -1.52 0.49
CA PHE A 48 7.27 -2.32 0.12
C PHE A 48 6.54 -1.87 -1.14
N ILE A 49 6.53 -0.57 -1.46
CA ILE A 49 5.80 -0.03 -2.60
C ILE A 49 6.63 0.98 -3.40
N ASN A 50 6.37 1.06 -4.70
CA ASN A 50 6.79 2.19 -5.53
C ASN A 50 5.63 3.18 -5.61
N LYS A 51 5.95 4.47 -5.50
CA LYS A 51 5.01 5.58 -5.72
C LYS A 51 5.52 6.42 -6.88
N GLU A 52 4.67 6.65 -7.87
CA GLU A 52 4.94 7.55 -8.99
C GLU A 52 3.68 8.39 -9.25
N ASN A 53 3.81 9.71 -9.09
CA ASN A 53 2.69 10.63 -9.11
C ASN A 53 1.58 10.20 -8.14
N LEU A 54 0.36 9.98 -8.67
CA LEU A 54 -0.83 9.52 -7.95
C LEU A 54 -1.06 8.02 -8.09
N LYS A 55 0.00 7.24 -8.33
CA LYS A 55 -0.08 5.79 -8.47
C LYS A 55 0.86 5.07 -7.52
N LEU A 56 0.43 3.90 -7.08
CA LEU A 56 1.16 2.98 -6.21
C LEU A 56 1.28 1.62 -6.88
N LYS A 57 2.39 0.95 -6.64
CA LYS A 57 2.65 -0.42 -7.11
C LYS A 57 3.43 -1.17 -6.04
N ILE A 58 3.12 -2.43 -5.79
CA ILE A 58 3.92 -3.22 -4.85
C ILE A 58 5.29 -3.55 -5.45
N THR A 59 6.35 -3.55 -4.63
CA THR A 59 7.66 -3.96 -5.11
C THR A 59 7.74 -5.48 -5.27
N SER A 60 8.49 -5.94 -6.27
CA SER A 60 8.67 -7.37 -6.57
C SER A 60 9.27 -8.16 -5.40
N LYS A 61 9.98 -7.48 -4.48
CA LYS A 61 10.50 -8.10 -3.25
C LYS A 61 9.38 -8.59 -2.35
N ARG A 62 8.24 -7.87 -2.27
CA ARG A 62 7.14 -8.21 -1.38
C ARG A 62 6.13 -9.16 -1.99
N LEU A 63 5.93 -9.16 -3.32
CA LEU A 63 5.12 -10.20 -3.98
C LEU A 63 5.60 -11.61 -3.60
N ARG A 64 6.92 -11.80 -3.54
CA ARG A 64 7.53 -13.07 -3.09
C ARG A 64 7.22 -13.45 -1.64
N PHE A 65 6.87 -12.49 -0.78
CA PHE A 65 6.44 -12.75 0.60
C PHE A 65 4.93 -13.01 0.69
N LEU A 66 4.12 -12.42 -0.20
CA LEU A 66 2.68 -12.70 -0.30
C LEU A 66 2.41 -14.09 -0.92
N ASP A 67 3.26 -14.54 -1.83
CA ASP A 67 3.18 -15.86 -2.47
C ASP A 67 3.69 -17.02 -1.60
N VAL A 68 4.09 -16.77 -0.36
CA VAL A 68 4.48 -17.87 0.54
C VAL A 68 3.19 -18.49 1.10
N PRO A 69 2.84 -19.74 0.73
CA PRO A 69 1.75 -20.43 1.39
C PRO A 69 2.11 -20.63 2.87
N ILE A 70 1.18 -20.28 3.76
CA ILE A 70 1.24 -20.60 5.20
C ILE A 70 0.96 -22.08 5.38
#